data_AF-A0A534JTX3-F1
#
_entry.id   AF-A0A534JTX3-F1
#
_cell.length_a   1.000
_cell.length_b   1.000
_cell.length_c   1.000
_cell.angle_alpha   90.00
_cell.angle_beta   90.00
_cell.angle_gamma   90.00
#
_symmetry.space_group_name_H-M   'P 1'
#
loop_
_entity.id
_entity.type
_entity.pdbx_description
1 polymer ?
#
loop_
_entity_poly.entity_id
_entity_poly.type
_entity_poly.pdbx_seq_one_letter_code
_entity_poly.pdbx_strand_id
1 'polypeptide(L)'
;MAGFVPPEVTRALEARFPDALESARRLMRQPSVSATGEGVRACAEMVREMMAALGCTTRTFEKGGHPLVIGELDVGAPVTLLEYEMYDVQPVGDLNAWTAPPFAAEIREVPDVGKAVIARGSTNSKGALANHLFTWKTIRDIDEMPVNLKILAEGEEEISSANFIQYIRTHRPALEADAAIADDYSEDLRGVPTVYLGVKGCLYLTIWSRGNPKAG
;
A
#
# COMPACT_ATOMS: atom_id res chain seq x y z
N MET A 1 16.20 -12.87 23.29
CA MET A 1 16.45 -13.11 21.85
C MET A 1 17.04 -11.83 21.30
N ALA A 2 18.28 -11.84 20.83
CA ALA A 2 18.86 -10.68 20.16
C ALA A 2 18.07 -10.47 18.86
N GLY A 3 17.33 -9.37 18.77
CA GLY A 3 16.44 -9.07 17.65
C GLY A 3 17.24 -8.77 16.38
N PHE A 4 16.70 -9.21 15.24
CA PHE A 4 17.23 -8.94 13.89
C PHE A 4 17.19 -7.44 13.50
N VAL A 5 16.54 -6.59 14.31
CA VAL A 5 16.44 -5.15 14.10
C VAL A 5 17.32 -4.44 15.13
N PRO A 6 18.21 -3.52 14.72
CA PRO A 6 19.03 -2.76 15.65
C PRO A 6 18.15 -2.00 16.67
N PRO A 7 18.41 -2.07 17.99
CA PRO A 7 17.55 -1.48 19.02
C PRO A 7 17.25 0.01 18.85
N GLU A 8 18.16 0.75 18.22
CA GLU A 8 18.04 2.17 17.86
C GLU A 8 16.96 2.42 16.82
N VAL A 9 16.79 1.51 15.84
CA VAL A 9 15.71 1.59 14.84
C VAL A 9 14.37 1.43 15.53
N THR A 10 14.22 0.42 16.38
CA THR A 10 12.99 0.23 17.15
C THR A 10 12.66 1.46 18.01
N ARG A 11 13.63 1.97 18.78
CA ARG A 11 13.43 3.19 19.60
C ARG A 11 13.05 4.41 18.76
N ALA A 12 13.65 4.57 17.57
CA ALA A 12 13.34 5.68 16.69
C ALA A 12 11.92 5.57 16.11
N LEU A 13 11.50 4.37 15.70
CA LEU A 13 10.14 4.13 15.21
C LEU A 13 9.10 4.38 16.30
N GLU A 14 9.34 3.90 17.53
CA GLU A 14 8.46 4.17 18.68
C GLU A 14 8.35 5.67 18.97
N ALA A 15 9.48 6.38 19.00
CA ALA A 15 9.50 7.83 19.25
C ALA A 15 8.80 8.63 18.14
N ARG A 16 8.86 8.15 16.90
CA ARG A 16 8.28 8.79 15.71
C ARG A 16 6.89 8.25 15.35
N PHE A 17 6.32 7.34 16.15
CA PHE A 17 5.00 6.75 15.89
C PHE A 17 3.87 7.78 15.68
N PRO A 18 3.78 8.90 16.42
CA PRO A 18 2.77 9.92 16.16
C PRO A 18 2.85 10.51 14.74
N ASP A 19 4.06 10.69 14.21
CA ASP A 19 4.28 11.21 12.86
C ASP A 19 3.94 10.16 11.79
N ALA A 20 4.32 8.90 12.05
CA ALA A 20 3.97 7.77 11.19
C ALA A 20 2.44 7.60 11.08
N LEU A 21 1.76 7.64 12.23
CA LEU A 21 0.31 7.56 12.32
C LEU A 21 -0.37 8.70 11.55
N GLU A 22 0.09 9.94 11.70
CA GLU A 22 -0.51 11.07 10.97
C GLU A 22 -0.18 11.02 9.47
N SER A 23 1.01 10.57 9.08
CA SER A 23 1.37 10.31 7.68
C SER A 23 0.40 9.31 7.03
N ALA A 24 0.16 8.18 7.70
CA ALA A 24 -0.79 7.17 7.24
C ALA A 24 -2.23 7.71 7.16
N ARG A 25 -2.67 8.44 8.19
CA ARG A 25 -4.00 9.07 8.18
C ARG A 25 -4.16 10.11 7.08
N ARG A 26 -3.13 10.92 6.79
CA ARG A 26 -3.14 11.87 5.67
C ARG A 26 -3.38 11.16 4.33
N LEU A 27 -2.72 10.02 4.10
CA LEU A 27 -2.93 9.23 2.89
C LEU A 27 -4.34 8.60 2.86
N MET A 28 -4.85 8.11 4.00
CA MET A 28 -6.21 7.56 4.12
C MET A 28 -7.31 8.61 3.86
N ARG A 29 -7.04 9.90 4.12
CA ARG A 29 -7.99 10.98 3.85
C ARG A 29 -8.13 11.32 2.36
N GLN A 30 -7.21 10.85 1.51
CA GLN A 30 -7.32 10.99 0.06
C GLN A 30 -8.21 9.86 -0.50
N PRO A 31 -9.41 10.13 -1.03
CA PRO A 31 -10.25 9.08 -1.62
C PRO A 31 -9.65 8.64 -2.95
N SER A 32 -9.06 7.44 -3.03
CA SER A 32 -8.45 6.88 -4.26
C SER A 32 -9.22 5.66 -4.76
N VAL A 33 -10.50 5.86 -5.09
CA VAL A 33 -11.42 4.76 -5.45
C VAL A 33 -11.21 4.36 -6.91
N SER A 34 -10.49 3.25 -7.16
CA SER A 34 -10.09 2.85 -8.52
C SER A 34 -11.27 2.53 -9.44
N ALA A 35 -12.35 1.95 -8.91
CA ALA A 35 -13.56 1.64 -9.67
C ALA A 35 -14.24 2.87 -10.31
N THR A 36 -14.04 4.07 -9.73
CA THR A 36 -14.61 5.33 -10.25
C THR A 36 -13.55 6.30 -10.76
N GLY A 37 -12.27 6.07 -10.39
CA GLY A 37 -11.16 6.99 -10.64
C GLY A 37 -11.13 8.20 -9.70
N GLU A 38 -12.03 8.28 -8.72
CA GLU A 38 -12.05 9.36 -7.74
C GLU A 38 -10.70 9.44 -7.01
N GLY A 39 -10.06 10.61 -7.10
CA GLY A 39 -8.84 10.99 -6.37
C GLY A 39 -7.62 10.08 -6.50
N VAL A 40 -7.64 9.10 -7.39
CA VAL A 40 -6.54 8.15 -7.62
C VAL A 40 -5.26 8.87 -8.02
N ARG A 41 -5.31 9.79 -9.00
CA ARG A 41 -4.14 10.57 -9.44
C ARG A 41 -3.56 11.45 -8.33
N ALA A 42 -4.41 12.07 -7.53
CA ALA A 42 -3.97 12.89 -6.40
C ALA A 42 -3.25 12.02 -5.35
N CYS A 43 -3.76 10.81 -5.10
CA CYS A 43 -3.11 9.84 -4.22
C CYS A 43 -1.78 9.36 -4.80
N ALA A 44 -1.70 9.10 -6.11
CA ALA A 44 -0.46 8.71 -6.78
C ALA A 44 0.64 9.77 -6.59
N GLU A 45 0.29 11.06 -6.73
CA GLU A 45 1.22 12.15 -6.48
C GLU A 45 1.67 12.22 -5.01
N MET A 46 0.76 12.00 -4.05
CA MET A 46 1.14 11.93 -2.63
C MET A 46 2.13 10.78 -2.37
N VAL A 47 1.89 9.60 -2.93
CA VAL A 47 2.80 8.45 -2.81
C VAL A 47 4.14 8.76 -3.46
N ARG A 48 4.14 9.39 -4.65
CA ARG A 48 5.36 9.84 -5.33
C ARG A 48 6.16 10.81 -4.46
N GLU A 49 5.50 11.77 -3.81
CA GLU A 49 6.14 12.70 -2.88
C GLU A 49 6.73 11.99 -1.66
N MET A 50 6.03 10.99 -1.11
CA MET A 50 6.53 10.18 0.01
C MET A 50 7.79 9.39 -0.39
N MET A 51 7.79 8.74 -1.57
CA MET A 51 8.98 8.06 -2.10
C MET A 51 10.13 9.04 -2.38
N ALA A 52 9.83 10.22 -2.93
CA ALA A 52 10.86 11.25 -3.14
C ALA A 52 11.43 11.78 -1.82
N ALA A 53 10.62 11.91 -0.76
CA ALA A 53 11.06 12.31 0.57
C ALA A 53 11.91 11.24 1.28
N LEU A 54 11.69 9.95 0.96
CA LEU A 54 12.61 8.87 1.30
C LEU A 54 13.95 8.99 0.55
N GLY A 55 13.99 9.77 -0.53
CA GLY A 55 15.16 10.02 -1.38
C GLY A 55 15.27 9.05 -2.56
N CYS A 56 14.16 8.47 -3.00
CA CYS A 56 14.08 7.71 -4.25
C CYS A 56 14.09 8.64 -5.46
N THR A 57 14.67 8.19 -6.57
CA THR A 57 14.34 8.73 -7.90
C THR A 57 12.98 8.19 -8.30
N THR A 58 12.02 9.07 -8.58
CA THR A 58 10.63 8.67 -8.84
C THR A 58 10.20 8.90 -10.28
N ARG A 59 9.36 8.01 -10.81
CA ARG A 59 8.65 8.19 -12.08
C ARG A 59 7.27 7.54 -12.01
N THR A 60 6.41 7.85 -12.96
CA THR A 60 5.11 7.21 -13.11
C THR A 60 5.02 6.46 -14.43
N PHE A 61 4.18 5.44 -14.48
CA PHE A 61 3.81 4.72 -15.68
C PHE A 61 2.28 4.63 -15.76
N GLU A 62 1.70 5.05 -16.89
CA GLU A 62 0.26 5.01 -17.09
C GLU A 62 -0.05 4.69 -18.55
N LYS A 63 -0.81 3.62 -18.80
CA LYS A 63 -1.24 3.24 -20.15
C LYS A 63 -2.75 3.03 -20.24
N GLY A 64 -3.49 4.12 -20.02
CA GLY A 64 -4.94 4.15 -20.19
C GLY A 64 -5.74 3.70 -18.96
N GLY A 65 -5.08 3.49 -17.82
CA GLY A 65 -5.74 3.31 -16.52
C GLY A 65 -5.07 4.17 -15.45
N HIS A 66 -4.95 3.67 -14.22
CA HIS A 66 -4.43 4.45 -13.10
C HIS A 66 -2.90 4.45 -13.05
N PRO A 67 -2.27 5.53 -12.54
CA PRO A 67 -0.81 5.62 -12.50
C PRO A 67 -0.16 4.53 -11.63
N LEU A 68 0.85 3.84 -12.16
CA LEU A 68 1.83 3.13 -11.35
C LEU A 68 2.91 4.13 -10.93
N VAL A 69 3.20 4.21 -9.64
CA VAL A 69 4.31 5.02 -9.10
C VAL A 69 5.50 4.10 -8.87
N ILE A 70 6.65 4.48 -9.41
CA ILE A 70 7.91 3.74 -9.26
C ILE A 70 8.92 4.64 -8.54
N GLY A 71 9.52 4.11 -7.47
CA GLY A 71 10.63 4.73 -6.75
C GLY A 71 11.84 3.81 -6.74
N GLU A 72 13.01 4.33 -7.07
CA GLU A 72 14.27 3.59 -7.04
C GLU A 72 15.29 4.31 -6.13
N LEU A 73 15.86 3.58 -5.18
CA LEU A 73 16.90 4.07 -4.29
C LEU A 73 18.09 3.10 -4.33
N ASP A 74 19.18 3.55 -4.92
CA ASP A 74 20.46 2.86 -4.93
C ASP A 74 21.39 3.52 -3.91
N VAL A 75 21.80 2.77 -2.89
CA VAL A 75 22.75 3.20 -1.86
C VAL A 75 24.08 2.44 -1.97
N GLY A 76 24.27 1.65 -3.04
CA GLY A 76 25.44 0.79 -3.22
C GLY A 76 25.42 -0.46 -2.33
N ALA A 77 24.28 -0.82 -1.76
CA ALA A 77 24.14 -2.03 -0.95
C ALA A 77 24.27 -3.29 -1.83
N PRO A 78 24.74 -4.43 -1.28
CA PRO A 78 24.92 -5.66 -2.05
C PRO A 78 23.61 -6.37 -2.42
N VAL A 79 22.49 -5.96 -1.81
CA VAL A 79 21.17 -6.57 -1.98
C VAL A 79 20.18 -5.51 -2.41
N THR A 80 19.31 -5.85 -3.37
CA THR A 80 18.19 -5.04 -3.82
C THR A 80 16.87 -5.70 -3.44
N LEU A 81 16.04 -4.99 -2.70
CA LEU A 81 14.68 -5.41 -2.36
C LEU A 81 13.67 -4.72 -3.28
N LEU A 82 12.79 -5.51 -3.89
CA LEU A 82 11.60 -5.01 -4.57
C LEU A 82 10.42 -5.01 -3.60
N GLU A 83 9.79 -3.87 -3.42
CA GLU A 83 8.62 -3.71 -2.57
C GLU A 83 7.42 -3.35 -3.44
N TYR A 84 6.38 -4.17 -3.38
CA TYR A 84 5.10 -3.92 -4.00
C TYR A 84 4.12 -3.33 -2.98
N GLU A 85 3.38 -2.33 -3.42
CA GLU A 85 2.36 -1.63 -2.67
C GLU A 85 1.17 -1.34 -3.59
N MET A 86 0.00 -1.11 -3.00
CA MET A 86 -1.13 -0.49 -3.70
C MET A 86 -1.59 0.76 -2.95
N TYR A 87 -2.19 1.72 -3.65
CA TYR A 87 -2.74 2.94 -3.03
C TYR A 87 -4.20 3.19 -3.38
N ASP A 88 -4.79 2.41 -4.29
CA ASP A 88 -6.22 2.45 -4.53
C ASP A 88 -7.00 1.70 -3.46
N VAL A 89 -8.31 1.96 -3.44
CA VAL A 89 -9.20 1.41 -2.43
C VAL A 89 -10.56 1.04 -3.05
N GLN A 90 -11.23 0.04 -2.48
CA GLN A 90 -12.62 -0.25 -2.81
C GLN A 90 -13.57 0.95 -2.57
N PRO A 91 -14.73 1.00 -3.26
CA PRO A 91 -15.83 1.87 -2.88
C PRO A 91 -16.23 1.72 -1.39
N VAL A 92 -16.84 2.77 -0.84
CA VAL A 92 -17.16 2.84 0.59
C VAL A 92 -18.41 2.04 0.98
N GLY A 93 -19.22 1.59 0.02
CA GLY A 93 -20.46 0.85 0.28
C GLY A 93 -21.52 1.73 0.95
N ASP A 94 -22.31 1.15 1.85
CA ASP A 94 -23.37 1.86 2.60
C ASP A 94 -22.78 2.79 3.66
N LEU A 95 -22.96 4.10 3.50
CA LEU A 95 -22.49 5.11 4.44
C LEU A 95 -23.10 4.98 5.84
N ASN A 96 -24.29 4.39 5.98
CA ASN A 96 -24.94 4.21 7.29
C ASN A 96 -24.30 3.07 8.11
N ALA A 97 -23.55 2.18 7.47
CA ALA A 97 -22.81 1.12 8.16
C ALA A 97 -21.51 1.62 8.81
N TRP A 98 -21.09 2.84 8.49
CA TRP A 98 -19.86 3.42 9.03
C TRP A 98 -20.10 4.14 10.36
N THR A 99 -19.17 3.95 11.30
CA THR A 99 -19.17 4.64 12.60
C THR A 99 -18.45 6.00 12.55
N ALA A 100 -17.74 6.28 11.45
CA ALA A 100 -17.07 7.54 11.13
C ALA A 100 -17.03 7.73 9.61
N PRO A 101 -16.96 8.97 9.07
CA PRO A 101 -16.89 9.17 7.63
C PRO A 101 -15.70 8.38 7.01
N PRO A 102 -15.90 7.63 5.91
CA PRO A 102 -14.94 6.64 5.44
C PRO A 102 -13.53 7.19 5.13
N PHE A 103 -13.44 8.46 4.75
CA PHE A 103 -12.18 9.13 4.41
C PHE A 103 -11.80 10.21 5.44
N ALA A 104 -12.38 10.21 6.65
CA ALA A 104 -11.95 11.14 7.71
C ALA A 104 -10.71 10.62 8.47
N ALA A 105 -10.47 9.30 8.41
CA ALA A 105 -9.42 8.61 9.16
C ALA A 105 -9.45 8.96 10.64
N GLU A 106 -10.62 8.83 11.27
CA GLU A 106 -10.80 9.17 12.68
C GLU A 106 -10.30 8.07 13.59
N ILE A 107 -9.75 8.43 14.76
CA ILE A 107 -9.43 7.45 15.80
C ILE A 107 -10.67 7.28 16.67
N ARG A 108 -11.16 6.04 16.81
CA ARG A 108 -12.32 5.68 17.62
C ARG A 108 -11.97 4.52 18.55
N GLU A 109 -12.69 4.42 19.66
CA GLU A 109 -12.66 3.22 20.49
C GLU A 109 -13.46 2.11 19.80
N VAL A 110 -12.83 0.97 19.57
CA VAL A 110 -13.42 -0.23 18.98
C VAL A 110 -13.49 -1.32 20.06
N PRO A 111 -14.67 -1.92 20.29
CA PRO A 111 -14.83 -3.00 21.27
C PRO A 111 -13.78 -4.10 21.06
N ASP A 112 -13.18 -4.56 22.16
CA ASP A 112 -12.17 -5.63 22.20
C ASP A 112 -10.85 -5.38 21.44
N VAL A 113 -10.70 -4.19 20.82
CA VAL A 113 -9.49 -3.77 20.08
C VAL A 113 -8.85 -2.54 20.73
N GLY A 114 -9.65 -1.60 21.24
CA GLY A 114 -9.19 -0.30 21.77
C GLY A 114 -9.19 0.78 20.69
N LYS A 115 -8.25 1.72 20.76
CA LYS A 115 -8.16 2.82 19.79
C LYS A 115 -7.74 2.31 18.42
N ALA A 116 -8.58 2.52 17.42
CA ALA A 116 -8.30 2.18 16.04
C ALA A 116 -8.64 3.34 15.09
N VAL A 117 -7.94 3.41 13.96
CA VAL A 117 -8.28 4.31 12.86
C VAL A 117 -9.42 3.72 12.06
N ILE A 118 -10.54 4.45 11.96
CA ILE A 118 -11.68 4.07 11.12
C ILE A 118 -11.55 4.82 9.79
N ALA A 119 -11.13 4.08 8.76
CA ALA A 119 -11.01 4.60 7.40
C ALA A 119 -11.11 3.50 6.34
N ARG A 120 -11.71 3.80 5.19
CA ARG A 120 -11.44 3.07 3.95
C ARG A 120 -9.97 3.26 3.60
N GLY A 121 -9.27 2.17 3.31
CA GLY A 121 -7.82 2.20 3.07
C GLY A 121 -6.98 1.95 4.33
N SER A 122 -7.57 1.86 5.52
CA SER A 122 -6.79 1.71 6.77
C SER A 122 -5.97 0.43 6.80
N THR A 123 -6.61 -0.72 6.58
CA THR A 123 -5.94 -2.03 6.47
C THR A 123 -5.55 -2.36 5.04
N ASN A 124 -6.48 -2.26 4.09
CA ASN A 124 -6.22 -2.50 2.67
C ASN A 124 -6.22 -1.16 1.90
N SER A 125 -5.07 -0.52 1.66
CA SER A 125 -3.68 -0.93 2.03
C SER A 125 -2.85 0.22 2.62
N LYS A 126 -3.40 1.44 2.63
CA LYS A 126 -2.65 2.69 2.86
C LYS A 126 -1.96 2.78 4.21
N GLY A 127 -2.47 2.07 5.22
CA GLY A 127 -1.81 1.95 6.50
C GLY A 127 -0.44 1.28 6.37
N ALA A 128 -0.36 0.15 5.66
CA ALA A 128 0.90 -0.55 5.41
C ALA A 128 1.84 0.31 4.55
N LEU A 129 1.39 0.75 3.37
CA LEU A 129 2.16 1.58 2.44
C LEU A 129 2.81 2.78 3.13
N ALA A 130 2.02 3.57 3.87
CA ALA A 130 2.53 4.77 4.50
C ALA A 130 3.58 4.46 5.58
N ASN A 131 3.36 3.41 6.37
CA ASN A 131 4.28 3.01 7.43
C ASN A 131 5.54 2.33 6.91
N HIS A 132 5.50 1.65 5.77
CA HIS A 132 6.68 1.13 5.09
C HIS A 132 7.60 2.24 4.61
N LEU A 133 7.05 3.20 3.85
CA LEU A 133 7.82 4.37 3.40
C LEU A 133 8.38 5.16 4.60
N PHE A 134 7.60 5.28 5.68
CA PHE A 134 8.05 5.90 6.92
C PHE A 134 9.18 5.13 7.61
N THR A 135 9.10 3.79 7.61
CA THR A 135 10.09 2.91 8.23
C THR A 135 11.42 3.00 7.49
N TRP A 136 11.41 2.89 6.16
CA TRP A 136 12.61 3.08 5.35
C TRP A 136 13.22 4.46 5.55
N LYS A 137 12.37 5.49 5.63
CA LYS A 137 12.84 6.85 5.85
C LYS A 137 13.48 6.98 7.23
N THR A 138 12.88 6.36 8.25
CA THR A 138 13.42 6.39 9.61
C THR A 138 14.75 5.69 9.71
N ILE A 139 14.90 4.51 9.09
CA ILE A 139 16.19 3.80 9.01
C ILE A 139 17.23 4.70 8.34
N ARG A 140 16.93 5.24 7.16
CA ARG A 140 17.85 6.11 6.42
C ARG A 140 18.25 7.39 7.18
N ASP A 141 17.33 7.95 7.98
CA ASP A 141 17.59 9.17 8.74
C ASP A 141 18.55 8.95 9.93
N ILE A 142 18.68 7.71 10.42
CA ILE A 142 19.41 7.42 11.66
C ILE A 142 20.56 6.43 11.48
N ASP A 143 20.59 5.68 10.37
CA ASP A 143 21.52 4.60 10.11
C ASP A 143 21.76 4.39 8.60
N GLU A 144 22.68 3.50 8.25
CA GLU A 144 22.92 3.06 6.88
C GLU A 144 21.78 2.17 6.38
N MET A 145 21.34 2.42 5.15
CA MET A 145 20.33 1.59 4.51
C MET A 145 20.91 0.21 4.18
N PRO A 146 20.31 -0.89 4.66
CA PRO A 146 20.89 -2.23 4.49
C PRO A 146 20.71 -2.81 3.08
N VAL A 147 19.85 -2.20 2.26
CA VAL A 147 19.46 -2.66 0.92
C VAL A 147 19.22 -1.48 -0.02
N ASN A 148 19.37 -1.72 -1.32
CA ASN A 148 18.78 -0.88 -2.35
C ASN A 148 17.27 -1.16 -2.41
N LEU A 149 16.46 -0.17 -2.78
CA LEU A 149 15.01 -0.31 -2.87
C LEU A 149 14.51 -0.06 -4.30
N LYS A 150 13.59 -0.93 -4.74
CA LYS A 150 12.71 -0.69 -5.89
C LYS A 150 11.27 -0.79 -5.42
N ILE A 151 10.58 0.33 -5.32
CA ILE A 151 9.21 0.38 -4.80
C ILE A 151 8.24 0.61 -5.96
N LEU A 152 7.24 -0.26 -6.07
CA LEU A 152 6.17 -0.19 -7.06
C LEU A 152 4.84 -0.03 -6.34
N ALA A 153 4.22 1.15 -6.45
CA ALA A 153 2.90 1.42 -5.85
C ALA A 153 1.85 1.61 -6.94
N GLU A 154 0.89 0.68 -7.06
CA GLU A 154 -0.15 0.72 -8.08
C GLU A 154 -1.50 1.27 -7.59
N GLY A 155 -2.32 1.74 -8.54
CA GLY A 155 -3.66 2.27 -8.26
C GLY A 155 -4.77 1.43 -8.88
N GLU A 156 -4.52 0.16 -9.17
CA GLU A 156 -5.45 -0.72 -9.88
C GLU A 156 -5.67 -2.09 -9.23
N GLU A 157 -5.16 -2.35 -8.03
CA GLU A 157 -5.23 -3.68 -7.42
C GLU A 157 -6.68 -4.13 -7.25
N GLU A 158 -7.53 -3.21 -6.77
CA GLU A 158 -8.96 -3.46 -6.51
C GLU A 158 -9.77 -3.63 -7.81
N ILE A 159 -9.15 -3.36 -8.98
CA ILE A 159 -9.68 -3.56 -10.33
C ILE A 159 -8.79 -4.48 -11.20
N SER A 160 -8.03 -5.38 -10.56
CA SER A 160 -7.26 -6.48 -11.17
C SER A 160 -5.93 -6.12 -11.85
N SER A 161 -5.31 -4.98 -11.51
CA SER A 161 -3.90 -4.68 -11.80
C SER A 161 -3.49 -4.75 -13.28
N ALA A 162 -4.39 -4.39 -14.21
CA ALA A 162 -4.16 -4.60 -15.64
C ALA A 162 -2.89 -3.88 -16.15
N ASN A 163 -2.69 -2.61 -15.77
CA ASN A 163 -1.49 -1.86 -16.15
C ASN A 163 -0.24 -2.35 -15.43
N PHE A 164 -0.35 -2.73 -14.16
CA PHE A 164 0.78 -3.28 -13.41
C PHE A 164 1.28 -4.58 -14.05
N ILE A 165 0.39 -5.53 -14.38
CA ILE A 165 0.74 -6.77 -15.07
C ILE A 165 1.43 -6.48 -16.42
N GLN A 166 0.93 -5.50 -17.17
CA GLN A 166 1.58 -5.08 -18.42
C GLN A 166 2.97 -4.49 -18.16
N TYR A 167 3.12 -3.65 -17.14
CA TYR A 167 4.38 -3.04 -16.77
C TYR A 167 5.43 -4.10 -16.42
N ILE A 168 5.11 -5.04 -15.52
CA ILE A 168 5.98 -6.15 -15.13
C ILE A 168 6.44 -6.96 -16.35
N ARG A 169 5.50 -7.31 -17.24
CA ARG A 169 5.81 -8.12 -18.45
C ARG A 169 6.73 -7.40 -19.43
N THR A 170 6.68 -6.07 -19.50
CA THR A 170 7.43 -5.26 -20.48
C THR A 170 8.73 -4.70 -19.93
N HIS A 171 8.89 -4.62 -18.60
CA HIS A 171 10.04 -4.02 -17.94
C HIS A 171 10.79 -4.98 -17.02
N ARG A 172 10.59 -6.30 -17.16
CA ARG A 172 11.22 -7.34 -16.32
C ARG A 172 12.72 -7.10 -16.05
N PRO A 173 13.58 -6.76 -17.03
CA PRO A 173 15.00 -6.53 -16.74
C PRO A 173 15.25 -5.38 -15.76
N ALA A 174 14.45 -4.31 -15.82
CA ALA A 174 14.58 -3.18 -14.89
C ALA A 174 14.11 -3.54 -13.47
N LEU A 175 13.35 -4.61 -13.32
CA LEU A 175 12.75 -5.06 -12.05
C LEU A 175 13.53 -6.19 -11.37
N GLU A 176 14.71 -6.53 -11.89
CA GLU A 176 15.57 -7.52 -11.26
C GLU A 176 15.96 -7.08 -9.83
N ALA A 177 15.78 -7.97 -8.87
CA ALA A 177 16.02 -7.77 -7.45
C ALA A 177 16.32 -9.13 -6.80
N ASP A 178 16.98 -9.11 -5.64
CA ASP A 178 17.36 -10.32 -4.91
C ASP A 178 16.18 -10.92 -4.13
N ALA A 179 15.24 -10.07 -3.71
CA ALA A 179 14.01 -10.46 -3.05
C ALA A 179 12.87 -9.52 -3.45
N ALA A 180 11.65 -10.01 -3.29
CA ALA A 180 10.44 -9.21 -3.44
C ALA A 180 9.55 -9.39 -2.20
N ILE A 181 8.91 -8.31 -1.78
CA ILE A 181 7.94 -8.30 -0.69
C ILE A 181 6.71 -7.51 -1.12
N ALA A 182 5.55 -7.89 -0.60
CA ALA A 182 4.27 -7.28 -0.91
C ALA A 182 3.52 -6.98 0.40
N ASP A 183 2.62 -6.01 0.31
CA ASP A 183 1.67 -5.63 1.34
C ASP A 183 0.66 -6.74 1.63
N ASP A 184 0.69 -7.28 2.86
CA ASP A 184 -0.44 -7.89 3.58
C ASP A 184 -0.02 -8.16 5.04
N TYR A 185 0.64 -7.19 5.67
CA TYR A 185 1.17 -7.34 7.03
C TYR A 185 0.02 -7.28 8.01
N SER A 186 -0.19 -8.39 8.71
CA SER A 186 -1.19 -8.46 9.76
C SER A 186 -0.59 -9.08 11.01
N GLU A 187 -1.17 -8.71 12.14
CA GLU A 187 -0.93 -9.36 13.42
C GLU A 187 -2.28 -9.68 14.07
N ASP A 188 -2.28 -10.69 14.94
CA ASP A 188 -3.44 -10.92 15.79
C ASP A 188 -3.49 -9.92 16.97
N LEU A 189 -4.58 -9.93 17.74
CA LEU A 189 -4.75 -9.04 18.91
C LEU A 189 -3.71 -9.25 20.03
N ARG A 190 -2.85 -10.26 19.93
CA ARG A 190 -1.74 -10.52 20.87
C ARG A 190 -0.41 -9.95 20.35
N GLY A 191 -0.41 -9.31 19.17
CA GLY A 191 0.78 -8.79 18.51
C GLY A 191 1.63 -9.88 17.84
N VAL A 192 1.03 -11.03 17.49
CA VAL A 192 1.75 -12.09 16.77
C VAL A 192 1.62 -11.82 15.26
N PRO A 193 2.72 -11.55 14.54
CA PRO A 193 2.67 -11.28 13.11
C PRO A 193 2.33 -12.55 12.32
N THR A 194 1.60 -12.36 11.22
CA THR A 194 1.26 -13.40 10.26
C THR A 194 2.11 -13.24 9.00
N VAL A 195 2.68 -14.34 8.52
CA VAL A 195 3.42 -14.38 7.25
C VAL A 195 2.68 -15.29 6.27
N TYR A 196 2.26 -14.71 5.15
CA TYR A 196 1.61 -15.44 4.08
C TYR A 196 2.64 -16.03 3.12
N LEU A 197 2.54 -17.34 2.87
CA LEU A 197 3.44 -18.05 1.96
C LEU A 197 2.78 -18.38 0.60
N GLY A 198 1.58 -17.85 0.37
CA GLY A 198 0.86 -18.02 -0.89
C GLY A 198 -0.58 -17.49 -0.80
N VAL A 199 -1.10 -17.11 -1.97
CA VAL A 199 -2.47 -16.63 -2.16
C VAL A 199 -3.19 -17.51 -3.19
N LYS A 200 -4.53 -17.54 -3.13
CA LYS A 200 -5.34 -18.19 -4.15
C LYS A 200 -5.47 -17.29 -5.38
N GLY A 201 -5.63 -17.87 -6.56
CA GLY A 201 -6.08 -17.13 -7.73
C GLY A 201 -7.56 -16.74 -7.61
N CYS A 202 -7.96 -15.68 -8.33
CA CYS A 202 -9.34 -15.21 -8.43
C CYS A 202 -9.83 -15.31 -9.88
N LEU A 203 -11.02 -15.86 -10.09
CA LEU A 203 -11.70 -15.90 -11.38
C LEU A 203 -13.03 -15.15 -11.26
N TYR A 204 -13.12 -13.99 -11.89
CA TYR A 204 -14.33 -13.18 -11.92
C TYR A 204 -15.07 -13.41 -13.25
N LEU A 205 -16.34 -13.80 -13.18
CA LEU A 205 -17.17 -14.12 -14.35
C LEU A 205 -18.46 -13.29 -14.31
N THR A 206 -18.87 -12.77 -15.46
CA THR A 206 -20.23 -12.24 -15.65
C THR A 206 -20.99 -13.17 -16.59
N ILE A 207 -22.08 -13.77 -16.10
CA ILE A 207 -22.94 -14.65 -16.89
C ILE A 207 -24.16 -13.85 -17.35
N TRP A 208 -24.32 -13.73 -18.65
CA TRP A 208 -25.49 -13.10 -19.26
C TRP A 208 -26.43 -14.18 -19.79
N SER A 209 -27.72 -14.07 -19.44
CA SER A 209 -28.79 -14.81 -20.08
C SER A 209 -29.80 -13.82 -20.65
N ARG A 210 -30.27 -14.08 -21.87
CA ARG A 210 -31.34 -13.30 -22.51
C ARG A 210 -32.45 -14.26 -22.90
N GLY A 211 -33.57 -14.15 -22.21
CA GLY A 211 -34.81 -14.84 -22.56
C GLY A 211 -35.52 -14.22 -23.76
N ASN A 212 -36.50 -14.92 -24.31
CA ASN A 212 -37.33 -14.35 -25.37
C ASN A 212 -38.33 -13.35 -24.75
N PRO A 213 -38.32 -12.07 -25.13
CA PRO A 213 -39.27 -11.09 -24.60
C PRO A 213 -40.75 -11.47 -24.78
N LYS A 214 -41.05 -12.43 -25.66
CA LYS A 214 -42.39 -12.92 -25.98
C LYS A 214 -42.72 -14.31 -25.42
N ALA A 215 -41.74 -15.11 -24.98
CA ALA A 215 -41.96 -16.52 -24.64
C ALA A 215 -41.29 -17.00 -23.34
N GLY A 216 -40.64 -16.10 -22.59
CA GLY A 216 -39.79 -16.46 -21.46
C GLY A 216 -38.33 -16.46 -21.86
#